data_AF-A0A6J7INN4-F1
#
_entry.id   AF-A0A6J7INN4-F1
#
_cell.length_a   1.000
_cell.length_b   1.000
_cell.length_c   1.000
_cell.angle_alpha   90.00
_cell.angle_beta   90.00
_cell.angle_gamma   90.00
#
_symmetry.space_group_name_H-M   'P 1'
#
loop_
_entity.id
_entity.type
_entity.pdbx_description
1 polymer ?
#
loop_
_entity_poly.entity_id
_entity_poly.type
_entity_poly.pdbx_seq_one_letter_code
_entity_poly.pdbx_strand_id
1 'polypeptide(L)'
;MRDIVRIGRAHLATDGAAALSLRAVARDLGVVSSAVYRYVASRDELLTLLVVDGYDELGDAVDAALARVDASQHAERVRVIGRTVRAWALAEPATYALLFGSPVPGYEAPAEQTTGPGTRVVVRLVEVWEDAWRAGEVSVDDRALAPRRLSRDLARIRRQMEITAPDALIARGLFGWAALFGCIGFEVFGQYGADTFTQPGDLFEHHLDALVEAVGLG
;
A
#
# COMPACT_ATOMS: atom_id res chain seq x y z
N MET A 1 -10.63 -20.29 -8.90
CA MET A 1 -10.13 -19.25 -7.99
C MET A 1 -10.22 -17.86 -8.60
N ARG A 2 -9.59 -17.58 -9.76
CA ARG A 2 -9.65 -16.26 -10.42
C ARG A 2 -11.07 -15.70 -10.60
N ASP A 3 -12.04 -16.51 -11.05
CA ASP A 3 -13.42 -16.02 -11.20
C ASP A 3 -14.11 -15.68 -9.88
N ILE A 4 -13.81 -16.41 -8.80
CA ILE A 4 -14.35 -16.11 -7.45
C ILE A 4 -13.84 -14.75 -6.99
N VAL A 5 -12.53 -14.50 -7.14
CA VAL A 5 -11.91 -13.22 -6.80
C VAL A 5 -12.48 -12.10 -7.65
N ARG A 6 -12.55 -12.27 -8.98
CA ARG A 6 -13.12 -11.27 -9.90
C ARG A 6 -14.56 -10.89 -9.54
N ILE A 7 -15.42 -11.87 -9.25
CA ILE A 7 -16.80 -11.61 -8.85
C ILE A 7 -16.85 -10.99 -7.45
N GLY A 8 -16.00 -11.44 -6.52
CA GLY A 8 -15.86 -10.84 -5.21
C GLY A 8 -15.46 -9.36 -5.27
N ARG A 9 -14.54 -8.98 -6.17
CA ARG A 9 -14.19 -7.57 -6.42
C ARG A 9 -15.36 -6.77 -6.99
N ALA A 10 -16.14 -7.37 -7.88
CA ALA A 10 -17.36 -6.73 -8.38
C ALA A 10 -18.37 -6.46 -7.25
N HIS A 11 -18.63 -7.44 -6.37
CA HIS A 11 -19.49 -7.26 -5.19
C HIS A 11 -18.91 -6.27 -4.19
N LEU A 12 -17.58 -6.25 -4.02
CA LEU A 12 -16.92 -5.25 -3.19
C LEU A 12 -17.16 -3.83 -3.70
N ALA A 13 -17.11 -3.63 -5.02
CA ALA A 13 -17.36 -2.34 -5.65
C ALA A 13 -18.82 -1.88 -5.60
N THR A 14 -19.79 -2.82 -5.69
CA THR A 14 -21.22 -2.47 -5.68
C THR A 14 -21.82 -2.40 -4.29
N ASP A 15 -21.45 -3.35 -3.41
CA ASP A 15 -22.15 -3.60 -2.15
C ASP A 15 -21.25 -3.39 -0.91
N GLY A 16 -19.94 -3.30 -1.11
CA GLY A 16 -18.95 -3.13 -0.04
C GLY A 16 -18.64 -4.42 0.73
N ALA A 17 -17.58 -4.37 1.53
CA ALA A 17 -17.03 -5.53 2.22
C ALA A 17 -18.00 -6.19 3.22
N ALA A 18 -18.88 -5.39 3.85
CA ALA A 18 -19.87 -5.88 4.81
C ALA A 18 -20.90 -6.81 4.15
N ALA A 19 -21.26 -6.55 2.89
CA ALA A 19 -22.30 -7.28 2.16
C ALA A 19 -21.80 -8.49 1.37
N LEU A 20 -20.47 -8.73 1.34
CA LEU A 20 -19.89 -9.86 0.61
C LEU A 20 -20.51 -11.21 1.02
N SER A 21 -20.89 -11.99 0.00
CA SER A 21 -21.66 -13.23 0.19
C SER A 21 -21.22 -14.33 -0.77
N LEU A 22 -20.73 -15.45 -0.23
CA LEU A 22 -20.40 -16.64 -1.03
C LEU A 22 -21.60 -17.20 -1.81
N ARG A 23 -22.81 -17.00 -1.29
CA ARG A 23 -24.04 -17.41 -2.00
C ARG A 23 -24.30 -16.53 -3.22
N ALA A 24 -24.06 -15.22 -3.10
CA ALA A 24 -24.16 -14.31 -4.24
C ALA A 24 -23.08 -14.65 -5.28
N VAL A 25 -21.83 -14.85 -4.84
CA VAL A 25 -20.72 -15.24 -5.73
C VAL A 25 -21.04 -16.55 -6.47
N ALA A 26 -21.58 -17.56 -5.78
CA ALA A 26 -21.99 -18.82 -6.41
C ALA A 26 -23.06 -18.64 -7.48
N ARG A 27 -24.05 -17.78 -7.21
CA ARG A 27 -25.13 -17.46 -8.15
C ARG A 27 -24.57 -16.84 -9.43
N ASP A 28 -23.66 -15.88 -9.30
CA ASP A 28 -23.08 -15.16 -10.44
C ASP A 28 -22.08 -16.03 -11.22
N LEU A 29 -21.47 -17.02 -10.57
CA LEU A 29 -20.70 -18.09 -11.21
C LEU A 29 -21.58 -19.12 -11.95
N GLY A 30 -22.90 -19.12 -11.73
CA GLY A 30 -23.81 -20.13 -12.29
C GLY A 30 -23.64 -21.52 -11.65
N VAL A 31 -23.16 -21.58 -10.40
CA VAL A 31 -22.93 -22.85 -9.68
C VAL A 31 -23.73 -22.91 -8.38
N VAL A 32 -23.95 -24.12 -7.88
CA VAL A 32 -24.55 -24.32 -6.55
C VAL A 32 -23.60 -23.84 -5.45
N SER A 33 -24.14 -23.26 -4.36
CA SER A 33 -23.30 -22.70 -3.28
C SER A 33 -22.31 -23.71 -2.70
N SER A 34 -22.70 -24.98 -2.56
CA SER A 34 -21.81 -26.04 -2.07
C SER A 34 -20.57 -26.24 -2.94
N ALA A 35 -20.60 -25.87 -4.22
CA ALA A 35 -19.44 -25.94 -5.09
C ALA A 35 -18.40 -24.87 -4.74
N VAL A 36 -18.82 -23.65 -4.40
CA VAL A 36 -17.91 -22.56 -4.00
C VAL A 36 -17.31 -22.82 -2.64
N TYR A 37 -18.08 -23.37 -1.69
CA TYR A 37 -17.58 -23.71 -0.35
C TYR A 37 -16.45 -24.75 -0.34
N ARG A 38 -16.25 -25.51 -1.44
CA ARG A 38 -15.07 -26.39 -1.60
C ARG A 38 -13.76 -25.64 -1.86
N TYR A 39 -13.85 -24.39 -2.30
CA TYR A 39 -12.70 -23.54 -2.64
C TYR A 39 -12.52 -22.37 -1.68
N VAL A 40 -13.63 -21.87 -1.11
CA VAL A 40 -13.63 -20.76 -0.16
C VAL A 40 -14.64 -21.09 0.94
N ALA A 41 -14.15 -21.49 2.10
CA ALA A 41 -14.94 -22.05 3.19
C ALA A 41 -15.79 -21.00 3.93
N SER A 42 -15.40 -19.72 3.87
CA SER A 42 -16.10 -18.66 4.60
C SER A 42 -16.04 -17.29 3.92
N ARG A 43 -16.86 -16.36 4.41
CA ARG A 43 -16.78 -14.95 4.01
C ARG A 43 -15.41 -14.35 4.35
N ASP A 44 -14.82 -14.73 5.48
CA ASP A 44 -13.52 -14.20 5.91
C ASP A 44 -12.38 -14.76 5.05
N GLU A 45 -12.52 -15.98 4.55
CA GLU A 45 -11.61 -16.53 3.54
C GLU A 45 -11.75 -15.79 2.21
N LEU A 46 -12.97 -15.46 1.79
CA LEU A 46 -13.17 -14.60 0.60
C LEU A 46 -12.53 -13.23 0.79
N LEU A 47 -12.72 -12.58 1.94
CA LEU A 47 -12.08 -11.30 2.27
C LEU A 47 -10.56 -11.41 2.23
N THR A 48 -9.99 -12.47 2.80
CA THR A 48 -8.54 -12.71 2.79
C THR A 48 -8.02 -12.88 1.36
N LEU A 49 -8.73 -13.61 0.50
CA LEU A 49 -8.37 -13.74 -0.90
C LEU A 49 -8.40 -12.39 -1.63
N LEU A 50 -9.39 -11.54 -1.37
CA LEU A 50 -9.49 -10.20 -1.96
C LEU A 50 -8.41 -9.25 -1.44
N VAL A 51 -8.05 -9.35 -0.15
CA VAL A 51 -6.95 -8.59 0.46
C VAL A 51 -5.61 -8.97 -0.18
N VAL A 52 -5.33 -10.27 -0.31
CA VAL A 52 -4.10 -10.76 -0.94
C VAL A 52 -4.05 -10.35 -2.41
N ASP A 53 -5.14 -10.54 -3.17
CA ASP A 53 -5.22 -10.14 -4.58
C ASP A 53 -4.99 -8.63 -4.76
N GLY A 54 -5.61 -7.79 -3.93
CA GLY A 54 -5.41 -6.34 -3.98
C GLY A 54 -3.99 -5.91 -3.67
N TYR A 55 -3.36 -6.51 -2.65
CA TYR A 55 -1.96 -6.23 -2.33
C TYR A 55 -1.00 -6.71 -3.41
N ASP A 56 -1.25 -7.89 -3.98
CA ASP A 56 -0.40 -8.43 -5.05
C ASP A 56 -0.52 -7.60 -6.32
N GLU A 57 -1.72 -7.19 -6.72
CA GLU A 57 -1.91 -6.32 -7.87
C GLU A 57 -1.23 -4.96 -7.69
N LEU A 58 -1.37 -4.34 -6.51
CA LEU A 58 -0.69 -3.07 -6.21
C LEU A 58 0.83 -3.24 -6.24
N GLY A 59 1.35 -4.30 -5.61
CA GLY A 59 2.76 -4.61 -5.60
C GLY A 59 3.32 -4.87 -7.01
N ASP A 60 2.60 -5.63 -7.83
CA ASP A 60 2.97 -5.93 -9.21
C ASP A 60 2.99 -4.65 -10.07
N ALA A 61 2.03 -3.75 -9.89
CA ALA A 61 2.01 -2.46 -10.57
C ALA A 61 3.24 -1.62 -10.22
N VAL A 62 3.60 -1.54 -8.93
CA VAL A 62 4.78 -0.81 -8.46
C VAL A 62 6.07 -1.43 -9.00
N ASP A 63 6.20 -2.76 -8.93
CA ASP A 63 7.38 -3.48 -9.45
C ASP A 63 7.56 -3.26 -10.96
N ALA A 64 6.47 -3.33 -11.73
CA ALA A 64 6.48 -3.09 -13.17
C ALA A 64 6.84 -1.64 -13.54
N ALA A 65 6.43 -0.67 -12.72
CA ALA A 65 6.75 0.73 -12.92
C ALA A 65 8.22 1.02 -12.60
N LEU A 66 8.73 0.50 -11.48
CA LEU A 66 10.14 0.65 -11.07
C LEU A 66 11.11 0.01 -12.07
N ALA A 67 10.74 -1.10 -12.71
CA ALA A 67 11.56 -1.75 -13.74
C ALA A 67 11.85 -0.86 -14.97
N ARG A 68 11.18 0.29 -15.10
CA ARG A 68 11.34 1.26 -16.20
C ARG A 68 12.16 2.49 -15.81
N VAL A 69 12.60 2.59 -14.56
CA VAL A 69 13.37 3.72 -14.02
C VAL A 69 14.79 3.24 -13.73
N ASP A 70 15.78 4.08 -14.02
CA ASP A 70 17.16 3.72 -13.68
C ASP A 70 17.31 3.59 -12.16
N ALA A 71 18.03 2.56 -11.71
CA ALA A 71 18.24 2.28 -10.30
C ALA A 71 18.92 3.45 -9.56
N SER A 72 19.75 4.23 -10.24
CA SER A 72 20.45 5.39 -9.66
C SER A 72 19.56 6.64 -9.53
N GLN A 73 18.35 6.64 -10.09
CA GLN A 73 17.43 7.78 -10.03
C GLN A 73 16.53 7.69 -8.79
N HIS A 74 17.11 7.70 -7.59
CA HIS A 74 16.40 7.43 -6.33
C HIS A 74 15.16 8.32 -6.11
N ALA A 75 15.29 9.63 -6.34
CA ALA A 75 14.16 10.56 -6.24
C ALA A 75 13.02 10.21 -7.21
N GLU A 76 13.35 9.86 -8.45
CA GLU A 76 12.33 9.45 -9.44
C GLU A 76 11.70 8.10 -9.09
N ARG A 77 12.47 7.16 -8.54
CA ARG A 77 11.93 5.88 -8.04
C ARG A 77 10.86 6.12 -6.96
N VAL A 78 11.09 7.03 -6.01
CA VAL A 78 10.07 7.42 -5.00
C VAL A 78 8.82 8.00 -5.67
N ARG A 79 9.00 8.91 -6.64
CA ARG A 79 7.88 9.53 -7.37
C ARG A 79 7.08 8.49 -8.15
N VAL A 80 7.75 7.57 -8.84
CA VAL A 80 7.10 6.51 -9.61
C VAL A 80 6.32 5.57 -8.70
N ILE A 81 6.85 5.20 -7.53
CA ILE A 81 6.08 4.45 -6.54
C ILE A 81 4.81 5.23 -6.16
N GLY A 82 4.94 6.49 -5.76
CA GLY A 82 3.80 7.30 -5.33
C GLY A 82 2.73 7.48 -6.42
N ARG A 83 3.14 7.84 -7.64
CA ARG A 83 2.25 7.96 -8.82
C ARG A 83 1.54 6.65 -9.12
N THR A 84 2.25 5.53 -9.03
CA THR A 84 1.66 4.21 -9.31
C THR A 84 0.64 3.81 -8.27
N VAL A 85 0.95 4.01 -6.98
CA VAL A 85 -0.01 3.74 -5.89
C VAL A 85 -1.25 4.61 -6.05
N ARG A 86 -1.10 5.90 -6.36
CA ARG A 86 -2.24 6.80 -6.60
C ARG A 86 -3.07 6.35 -7.80
N ALA A 87 -2.43 6.08 -8.94
CA ALA A 87 -3.13 5.66 -10.15
C ALA A 87 -3.93 4.37 -9.93
N TRP A 88 -3.34 3.38 -9.26
CA TRP A 88 -4.04 2.15 -8.90
C TRP A 88 -5.20 2.42 -7.92
N ALA A 89 -4.97 3.23 -6.88
CA ALA A 89 -5.98 3.54 -5.88
C ALA A 89 -7.22 4.24 -6.47
N LEU A 90 -7.03 5.12 -7.45
CA LEU A 90 -8.12 5.80 -8.16
C LEU A 90 -8.84 4.88 -9.16
N ALA A 91 -8.14 3.90 -9.73
CA ALA A 91 -8.73 2.90 -10.62
C ALA A 91 -9.53 1.84 -9.84
N GLU A 92 -9.07 1.48 -8.64
CA GLU A 92 -9.60 0.40 -7.81
C GLU A 92 -10.06 0.90 -6.42
N PRO A 93 -10.96 1.91 -6.31
CA PRO A 93 -11.27 2.58 -5.04
C PRO A 93 -11.90 1.66 -4.00
N ALA A 94 -12.69 0.66 -4.43
CA ALA A 94 -13.29 -0.32 -3.53
C ALA A 94 -12.25 -1.29 -2.97
N THR A 95 -11.28 -1.72 -3.79
CA THR A 95 -10.16 -2.53 -3.33
C THR A 95 -9.26 -1.71 -2.41
N TYR A 96 -8.94 -0.46 -2.76
CA TYR A 96 -8.19 0.46 -1.91
C TYR A 96 -8.86 0.65 -0.54
N ALA A 97 -10.18 0.82 -0.51
CA ALA A 97 -10.96 0.92 0.72
C ALA A 97 -10.88 -0.35 1.59
N LEU A 98 -10.82 -1.55 0.98
CA LEU A 98 -10.64 -2.80 1.72
C LEU A 98 -9.24 -2.88 2.36
N LEU A 99 -8.20 -2.37 1.70
CA LEU A 99 -6.82 -2.46 2.19
C LEU A 99 -6.47 -1.36 3.20
N PHE A 100 -6.88 -0.11 2.93
CA PHE A 100 -6.42 1.08 3.65
C PHE A 100 -7.55 1.94 4.24
N GLY A 101 -8.80 1.49 4.10
CA GLY A 101 -9.98 2.18 4.61
C GLY A 101 -10.39 1.71 6.01
N SER A 102 -11.70 1.79 6.29
CA SER A 102 -12.25 1.34 7.57
C SER A 102 -12.15 -0.17 7.72
N PRO A 103 -11.72 -0.69 8.88
CA PRO A 103 -11.70 -2.12 9.13
C PRO A 103 -13.07 -2.76 8.93
N VAL A 104 -13.08 -3.98 8.39
CA VAL A 104 -14.31 -4.75 8.20
C VAL A 104 -14.74 -5.35 9.55
N PRO A 105 -15.94 -5.02 10.08
CA PRO A 105 -16.37 -5.54 11.38
C PRO A 105 -16.39 -7.07 11.43
N GLY A 106 -15.78 -7.63 12.47
CA GLY A 106 -15.72 -9.08 12.71
C GLY A 106 -14.75 -9.85 11.83
N TYR A 107 -13.95 -9.17 10.99
CA TYR A 107 -12.91 -9.79 10.18
C TYR A 107 -11.53 -9.44 10.73
N GLU A 108 -10.71 -10.46 10.97
CA GLU A 108 -9.29 -10.32 11.31
C GLU A 108 -8.45 -10.96 10.20
N ALA A 109 -7.63 -10.15 9.54
CA ALA A 109 -6.79 -10.64 8.45
C ALA A 109 -5.67 -11.55 8.97
N PRO A 110 -5.55 -12.80 8.47
CA PRO A 110 -4.50 -13.72 8.92
C PRO A 110 -3.12 -13.22 8.48
N ALA A 111 -2.29 -12.82 9.45
CA ALA A 111 -1.02 -12.15 9.21
C ALA A 111 -0.04 -12.98 8.36
N GLU A 112 -0.07 -14.30 8.51
CA GLU A 112 0.76 -15.23 7.74
C GLU A 112 0.43 -15.26 6.24
N GLN A 113 -0.75 -14.79 5.83
CA GLN A 113 -1.16 -14.69 4.44
C GLN A 113 -1.04 -13.25 3.90
N THR A 114 -1.30 -12.25 4.75
CA THR A 114 -1.46 -10.86 4.31
C THR A 114 -0.23 -9.97 4.54
N THR A 115 0.66 -10.31 5.48
CA THR A 115 1.82 -9.46 5.80
C THR A 115 2.81 -9.37 4.64
N GLY A 116 3.11 -10.50 3.99
CA GLY A 116 4.03 -10.52 2.84
C GLY A 116 3.54 -9.63 1.70
N PRO A 117 2.35 -9.89 1.13
CA PRO A 117 1.75 -9.02 0.12
C PRO A 117 1.61 -7.56 0.59
N GLY A 118 1.10 -7.36 1.81
CA GLY A 118 0.79 -6.03 2.35
C GLY A 118 1.99 -5.13 2.63
N THR A 119 3.20 -5.69 2.65
CA THR A 119 4.43 -4.91 2.90
C THR A 119 5.22 -4.60 1.63
N ARG A 120 4.82 -5.09 0.45
CA ARG A 120 5.58 -4.93 -0.80
C ARG A 120 5.94 -3.47 -1.12
N VAL A 121 4.97 -2.56 -1.04
CA VAL A 121 5.20 -1.14 -1.37
C VAL A 121 6.16 -0.46 -0.39
N VAL A 122 6.01 -0.70 0.92
CA VAL A 122 6.91 -0.09 1.92
C VAL A 122 8.31 -0.69 1.84
N VAL A 123 8.44 -1.98 1.51
CA VAL A 123 9.74 -2.61 1.23
C VAL A 123 10.43 -1.92 0.06
N ARG A 124 9.73 -1.64 -1.06
CA ARG A 124 10.30 -0.90 -2.18
C ARG A 124 10.76 0.52 -1.82
N LEU A 125 9.98 1.23 -1.03
CA LEU A 125 10.38 2.55 -0.55
C LEU A 125 11.65 2.48 0.31
N VAL A 126 11.73 1.50 1.22
CA VAL A 126 12.91 1.27 2.05
C VAL A 126 14.14 0.92 1.22
N GLU A 127 14.00 0.07 0.18
CA GLU A 127 15.08 -0.24 -0.75
C GLU A 127 15.61 1.02 -1.44
N VAL A 128 14.73 1.91 -1.92
CA VAL A 128 15.13 3.17 -2.56
C VAL A 128 15.89 4.09 -1.60
N TRP A 129 15.43 4.20 -0.35
CA TRP A 129 16.10 5.05 0.65
C TRP A 129 17.45 4.48 1.10
N GLU A 130 17.56 3.16 1.25
CA GLU A 130 18.82 2.48 1.56
C GLU A 130 19.82 2.62 0.40
N ASP A 131 19.38 2.45 -0.84
CA ASP A 131 20.22 2.64 -2.03
C ASP A 131 20.77 4.08 -2.08
N ALA A 132 19.91 5.08 -1.86
CA ALA A 132 20.31 6.48 -1.84
C ALA A 132 21.28 6.82 -0.71
N TRP A 133 21.07 6.23 0.48
CA TRP A 133 22.00 6.34 1.60
C TRP A 133 23.37 5.76 1.26
N ARG A 134 23.41 4.55 0.68
CA ARG A 134 24.66 3.90 0.25
C ARG A 134 25.39 4.67 -0.86
N ALA A 135 24.65 5.35 -1.72
CA ALA A 135 25.18 6.24 -2.75
C ALA A 135 25.71 7.57 -2.19
N GLY A 136 25.43 7.89 -0.92
CA GLY A 136 25.82 9.15 -0.29
C GLY A 136 24.99 10.35 -0.74
N GLU A 137 23.83 10.11 -1.35
CA GLU A 137 22.92 11.17 -1.84
C GLU A 137 22.06 11.76 -0.72
N VAL A 138 21.88 11.02 0.38
CA VAL A 138 21.07 11.45 1.53
C VAL A 138 21.99 11.79 2.71
N SER A 139 21.85 13.00 3.23
CA SER A 139 22.48 13.42 4.48
C SER A 139 21.44 13.63 5.57
N VAL A 140 21.58 12.91 6.68
CA VAL A 140 20.75 13.08 7.88
C VAL A 140 21.62 13.14 9.13
N ASP A 141 21.13 13.84 10.15
CA ASP A 141 21.77 13.87 11.47
C ASP A 141 21.62 12.50 12.15
N ASP A 142 22.73 11.79 12.36
CA ASP A 142 22.76 10.45 12.98
C ASP A 142 22.69 10.49 14.51
N ARG A 143 22.08 11.53 15.07
CA ARG A 143 21.79 11.58 16.50
C ARG A 143 20.70 10.59 16.85
N ALA A 144 20.88 9.91 17.98
CA ALA A 144 19.87 9.00 18.52
C ALA A 144 18.53 9.73 18.71
N LEU A 145 17.47 9.16 18.16
CA LEU A 145 16.13 9.73 18.26
C LEU A 145 15.57 9.61 19.69
N ALA A 146 14.89 10.66 20.13
CA ALA A 146 14.10 10.64 21.34
C ALA A 146 12.65 10.23 21.02
N PRO A 147 11.99 9.42 21.88
CA PRO A 147 12.51 8.79 23.10
C PRO A 147 13.37 7.55 22.79
N ARG A 148 14.32 7.18 23.66
CA ARG A 148 15.25 6.03 23.47
C ARG A 148 14.57 4.70 23.08
N ARG A 149 13.31 4.50 23.47
CA ARG A 149 12.53 3.32 23.07
C ARG A 149 12.34 3.24 21.54
N LEU A 150 12.12 4.39 20.90
CA LEU A 150 11.97 4.49 19.45
C LEU A 150 13.24 4.04 18.73
N SER A 151 14.42 4.50 19.15
CA SER A 151 15.69 4.01 18.58
C SER A 151 15.88 2.50 18.73
N ARG A 152 15.41 1.89 19.84
CA ARG A 152 15.47 0.42 19.99
C ARG A 152 14.55 -0.29 19.00
N ASP A 153 13.37 0.25 18.75
CA ASP A 153 12.42 -0.30 17.78
C ASP A 153 12.96 -0.17 16.35
N LEU A 154 13.49 0.99 15.99
CA LEU A 154 14.12 1.23 14.67
C LEU A 154 15.36 0.35 14.48
N ALA A 155 16.21 0.20 15.50
CA ALA A 155 17.36 -0.72 15.43
C ALA A 155 16.94 -2.18 15.23
N ARG A 156 15.77 -2.59 15.74
CA ARG A 156 15.21 -3.93 15.48
C ARG A 156 14.77 -4.07 14.02
N ILE A 157 14.05 -3.08 13.49
CA ILE A 157 13.64 -3.05 12.07
C ILE A 157 14.88 -3.13 11.17
N ARG A 158 15.91 -2.32 11.45
CA ARG A 158 17.18 -2.33 10.72
C ARG A 158 17.84 -3.69 10.65
N ARG A 159 17.90 -4.40 11.78
CA ARG A 159 18.49 -5.75 11.82
C ARG A 159 17.65 -6.76 11.05
N GLN A 160 16.32 -6.66 11.10
CA GLN A 160 15.43 -7.58 10.39
C GLN A 160 15.46 -7.39 8.88
N MET A 161 15.66 -6.15 8.43
CA MET A 161 15.66 -5.77 7.02
C MET A 161 17.07 -5.54 6.45
N GLU A 162 18.12 -5.78 7.23
CA GLU A 162 19.52 -5.57 6.85
C GLU A 162 19.84 -4.14 6.33
N ILE A 163 19.19 -3.13 6.93
CA ILE A 163 19.29 -1.72 6.57
C ILE A 163 20.50 -1.08 7.26
N THR A 164 21.36 -0.41 6.48
CA THR A 164 22.52 0.31 7.00
C THR A 164 22.21 1.76 7.36
N ALA A 165 21.22 2.37 6.68
CA ALA A 165 20.75 3.72 6.94
C ALA A 165 20.48 4.00 8.43
N PRO A 166 20.78 5.22 8.91
CA PRO A 166 20.60 5.60 10.31
C PRO A 166 19.11 5.69 10.68
N ASP A 167 18.82 5.59 11.98
CA ASP A 167 17.46 5.60 12.53
C ASP A 167 16.67 6.86 12.09
N ALA A 168 17.36 8.00 11.94
CA ALA A 168 16.79 9.25 11.47
C ALA A 168 16.21 9.15 10.06
N LEU A 169 16.88 8.44 9.15
CA LEU A 169 16.39 8.26 7.78
C LEU A 169 15.17 7.33 7.76
N ILE A 170 15.18 6.26 8.56
CA ILE A 170 14.04 5.33 8.64
C ILE A 170 12.82 6.05 9.23
N ALA A 171 13.00 6.88 10.25
CA ALA A 171 11.91 7.66 10.82
C ALA A 171 11.31 8.65 9.80
N ARG A 172 12.14 9.33 9.00
CA ARG A 172 11.69 10.19 7.88
C ARG A 172 10.97 9.37 6.82
N GLY A 173 11.49 8.20 6.46
CA GLY A 173 10.86 7.29 5.52
C GLY A 173 9.49 6.81 5.98
N LEU A 174 9.34 6.40 7.24
CA LEU A 174 8.05 6.03 7.82
C LEU A 174 7.03 7.18 7.79
N PHE A 175 7.49 8.42 8.04
CA PHE A 175 6.65 9.60 7.86
C PHE A 175 6.25 9.77 6.38
N GLY A 176 7.18 9.64 5.45
CA GLY A 176 6.91 9.74 4.02
C GLY A 176 5.92 8.68 3.53
N TRP A 177 6.07 7.44 3.99
CA TRP A 177 5.14 6.35 3.73
C TRP A 177 3.73 6.65 4.28
N ALA A 178 3.63 7.07 5.55
CA ALA A 178 2.34 7.41 6.15
C ALA A 178 1.67 8.58 5.44
N ALA A 179 2.43 9.62 5.08
CA ALA A 179 1.92 10.79 4.38
C ALA A 179 1.48 10.45 2.94
N LEU A 180 2.21 9.60 2.21
CA LEU A 180 1.81 9.13 0.89
C LEU A 180 0.41 8.49 0.91
N PHE A 181 0.21 7.50 1.78
CA PHE A 181 -1.09 6.82 1.89
C PHE A 181 -2.18 7.73 2.48
N GLY A 182 -1.81 8.70 3.33
CA GLY A 182 -2.73 9.73 3.83
C GLY A 182 -3.25 10.64 2.71
N CYS A 183 -2.36 11.17 1.88
CA CYS A 183 -2.72 12.02 0.73
C CYS A 183 -3.61 11.26 -0.27
N ILE A 184 -3.24 10.02 -0.61
CA ILE A 184 -4.03 9.19 -1.53
C ILE A 184 -5.39 8.86 -0.91
N GLY A 185 -5.42 8.49 0.38
CA GLY A 185 -6.67 8.21 1.09
C GLY A 185 -7.63 9.41 1.12
N PHE A 186 -7.12 10.62 1.30
CA PHE A 186 -7.94 11.83 1.27
C PHE A 186 -8.57 12.07 -0.11
N GLU A 187 -7.85 11.77 -1.18
CA GLU A 187 -8.39 11.87 -2.53
C GLU A 187 -9.43 10.78 -2.81
N VAL A 188 -9.06 9.51 -2.61
CA VAL A 188 -9.92 8.35 -2.89
C VAL A 188 -11.22 8.40 -2.08
N PHE A 189 -11.15 8.82 -0.82
CA PHE A 189 -12.32 8.91 0.06
C PHE A 189 -13.02 10.27 0.02
N GLY A 190 -12.68 11.13 -0.95
CA GLY A 190 -13.39 12.39 -1.21
C GLY A 190 -13.27 13.46 -0.12
N GLN A 191 -12.24 13.39 0.73
CA GLN A 191 -12.02 14.34 1.84
C GLN A 191 -11.72 15.76 1.36
N TYR A 192 -11.18 15.91 0.15
CA TYR A 192 -10.97 17.22 -0.47
C TYR A 192 -12.29 17.83 -0.99
N GLY A 193 -13.36 17.07 -1.16
CA GLY A 193 -14.59 17.53 -1.81
C GLY A 193 -14.45 17.70 -3.33
N ALA A 194 -15.57 17.86 -4.02
CA ALA A 194 -15.62 17.88 -5.49
C ALA A 194 -15.04 19.16 -6.12
N ASP A 195 -15.14 20.30 -5.43
CA ASP A 195 -14.89 21.62 -6.02
C ASP A 195 -13.66 22.34 -5.44
N THR A 196 -12.96 21.75 -4.46
CA THR A 196 -11.83 22.40 -3.78
C THR A 196 -10.60 22.52 -4.69
N PHE A 197 -10.32 21.48 -5.47
CA PHE A 197 -9.19 21.45 -6.40
C PHE A 197 -9.67 21.05 -7.79
N THR A 198 -9.36 21.87 -8.80
CA THR A 198 -9.69 21.58 -10.20
C THR A 198 -8.93 20.38 -10.74
N GLN A 199 -7.72 20.13 -10.23
CA GLN A 199 -6.85 19.01 -10.60
C GLN A 199 -6.16 18.47 -9.34
N PRO A 200 -6.77 17.50 -8.63
CA PRO A 200 -6.16 16.89 -7.45
C PRO A 200 -4.78 16.26 -7.71
N GLY A 201 -4.51 15.87 -8.97
CA GLY A 201 -3.21 15.37 -9.39
C GLY A 201 -2.07 16.39 -9.25
N ASP A 202 -2.32 17.67 -9.49
CA ASP A 202 -1.29 18.71 -9.36
C ASP A 202 -0.87 18.90 -7.89
N LEU A 203 -1.85 18.84 -6.97
CA LEU A 203 -1.59 18.84 -5.54
C LEU A 203 -0.80 17.59 -5.13
N PHE A 204 -1.12 16.43 -5.69
CA PHE A 204 -0.40 15.20 -5.39
C PHE A 204 1.06 15.24 -5.86
N GLU A 205 1.35 15.79 -7.05
CA GLU A 205 2.74 15.98 -7.50
C GLU A 205 3.52 16.89 -6.55
N HIS A 206 2.90 17.97 -6.05
CA HIS A 206 3.50 18.83 -5.03
C HIS A 206 3.75 18.07 -3.71
N HIS A 207 2.83 17.21 -3.27
CA HIS A 207 3.07 16.34 -2.12
C HIS A 207 4.23 15.37 -2.39
N LEU A 208 4.36 14.80 -3.58
CA LEU A 208 5.48 13.92 -3.91
C LEU A 208 6.82 14.65 -3.84
N ASP A 209 6.89 15.90 -4.32
CA ASP A 209 8.08 16.75 -4.15
C ASP A 209 8.45 16.87 -2.66
N ALA A 210 7.49 17.25 -1.83
CA ALA A 210 7.70 17.42 -0.39
C ALA A 210 8.10 16.12 0.32
N LEU A 211 7.57 14.96 -0.11
CA LEU A 211 7.91 13.66 0.45
C LEU A 211 9.34 13.24 0.08
N VAL A 212 9.76 13.52 -1.15
CA VAL A 212 11.12 13.30 -1.64
C VAL A 212 12.11 14.16 -0.84
N GLU A 213 11.81 15.45 -0.67
CA GLU A 213 12.63 16.37 0.15
C GLU A 213 12.68 15.94 1.62
N ALA A 214 11.57 15.47 2.19
CA ALA A 214 11.49 15.06 3.59
C ALA A 214 12.44 13.90 3.93
N VAL A 215 12.74 13.03 2.96
CA VAL A 215 13.71 11.94 3.11
C VAL A 215 15.14 12.34 2.72
N GLY A 216 15.37 13.60 2.38
CA GLY A 216 16.68 14.14 2.03
C GLY A 216 17.12 13.85 0.59
N LEU A 217 16.17 13.55 -0.29
CA LEU A 217 16.37 13.45 -1.73
C LEU A 217 15.85 14.76 -2.36
N GLY A 218 16.69 15.56 -3.01
CA GLY A 218 16.27 16.86 -3.58
C GLY A 218 17.42 17.82 -3.78
#